data_AF-A0A3M1XH27-F1
#
_entry.id   AF-A0A3M1XH27-F1
#
_cell.length_a   1.000
_cell.length_b   1.000
_cell.length_c   1.000
_cell.angle_alpha   90.00
_cell.angle_beta   90.00
_cell.angle_gamma   90.00
#
_symmetry.space_group_name_H-M   'P 1'
#
loop_
_entity.id
_entity.type
_entity.pdbx_description
1 polymer ?
#
loop_
_entity_poly.entity_id
_entity_poly.type
_entity_poly.pdbx_seq_one_letter_code
_entity_poly.pdbx_strand_id
1 'polypeptide(L)'
;MTHEVTLTALAPTGEAVGRLPDGRIAFVPFGLPGERVAIRITHERRRFVRAALHGVLCPSKARVMPMCPHFTRCGGCDWQHIAYPAQVDFKTGLVREQLHRLGGIADPPLRPCVPALHAFGYRNRIQLVASDDSAGWGYRMRHTHTVTPIQACPIAPPALNTLIATLPTANVAFADLRLFDDGPRVVGAHPHALNTDGTITLGRWRYFVPAEAFFQVNTAMAEVLVMEALRVLDPQPTWRVLDLYCGVGLFTRPLAERVAYVLGVERDAAAVRAAHRNVAGLAAEVWAADVGEALARPALRRVRWDAVVLDPPRAGMARLALDRLIALRVPRVVYVSCDPATLARDLRRLLDAGYALESVQPLDLFPQTRHVEVVARLSLSDARAQASGPAQK
;
A
#
# COMPACT_ATOMS: atom_id res chain seq x y z
N MET A 1 9.43 -18.61 -31.60
CA MET A 1 10.86 -18.73 -31.29
C MET A 1 11.06 -18.49 -29.79
N THR A 2 11.91 -19.28 -29.15
CA THR A 2 12.29 -19.12 -27.73
C THR A 2 13.69 -18.50 -27.64
N HIS A 3 13.94 -17.72 -26.60
CA HIS A 3 15.23 -17.08 -26.32
C HIS A 3 15.70 -17.48 -24.92
N GLU A 4 16.99 -17.75 -24.75
CA GLU A 4 17.58 -17.91 -23.43
C GLU A 4 18.01 -16.56 -22.85
N VAL A 5 17.66 -16.31 -21.59
CA VAL A 5 18.00 -15.07 -20.89
C VAL A 5 18.37 -15.38 -19.43
N THR A 6 19.42 -14.72 -18.94
CA THR A 6 19.71 -14.67 -17.49
C THR A 6 18.99 -13.48 -16.87
N LEU A 7 18.21 -13.76 -15.83
CA LEU A 7 17.46 -12.78 -15.05
C LEU A 7 18.33 -12.24 -13.92
N THR A 8 18.29 -10.92 -13.72
CA THR A 8 19.28 -10.21 -12.89
C THR A 8 18.65 -9.40 -11.76
N ALA A 9 17.40 -8.95 -11.92
CA ALA A 9 16.69 -8.16 -10.93
C ALA A 9 15.17 -8.34 -11.06
N LEU A 10 14.42 -7.83 -10.09
CA LEU A 10 12.98 -7.66 -10.17
C LEU A 10 12.68 -6.19 -10.44
N ALA A 11 11.81 -5.91 -11.41
CA ALA A 11 11.32 -4.57 -11.66
C ALA A 11 10.23 -4.20 -10.63
N PRO A 12 9.95 -2.90 -10.44
CA PRO A 12 8.81 -2.44 -9.63
C PRO A 12 7.45 -2.98 -10.10
N THR A 13 7.35 -3.41 -11.36
CA THR A 13 6.16 -4.07 -11.92
C THR A 13 5.99 -5.52 -11.46
N GLY A 14 6.94 -6.07 -10.71
CA GLY A 14 6.94 -7.43 -10.17
C GLY A 14 7.52 -8.47 -11.11
N GLU A 15 7.86 -8.09 -12.33
CA GLU A 15 8.46 -8.95 -13.36
C GLU A 15 9.98 -9.03 -13.15
N ALA A 16 10.57 -10.20 -13.42
CA ALA A 16 12.02 -10.30 -13.50
C ALA A 16 12.53 -9.66 -14.78
N VAL A 17 13.75 -9.10 -14.71
CA VAL A 17 14.39 -8.45 -15.85
C VAL A 17 15.72 -9.10 -16.18
N GLY A 18 15.96 -9.27 -17.48
CA GLY A 18 17.23 -9.70 -18.06
C GLY A 18 17.55 -8.90 -19.32
N ARG A 19 18.74 -9.09 -19.88
CA ARG A 19 19.14 -8.46 -21.14
C ARG A 19 19.24 -9.48 -22.25
N LEU A 20 18.66 -9.16 -23.40
CA LEU A 20 18.83 -9.93 -24.63
C LEU A 20 20.21 -9.64 -25.27
N PRO A 21 20.70 -10.50 -26.18
CA PRO A 21 21.97 -10.28 -26.89
C PRO A 21 22.02 -8.96 -27.68
N ASP A 22 20.87 -8.45 -28.12
CA ASP A 22 20.72 -7.17 -28.81
C ASP A 22 20.69 -5.95 -27.87
N GLY A 23 20.86 -6.16 -26.56
CA GLY A 23 20.90 -5.11 -25.54
C GLY A 23 19.54 -4.68 -24.99
N ARG A 24 18.41 -5.12 -25.56
CA ARG A 24 17.07 -4.81 -25.06
C ARG A 24 16.81 -5.46 -23.70
N ILE A 25 16.04 -4.79 -22.85
CA ILE A 25 15.61 -5.34 -21.56
C ILE A 25 14.39 -6.24 -21.80
N ALA A 26 14.44 -7.48 -21.31
CA ALA A 26 13.31 -8.40 -21.31
C ALA A 26 12.63 -8.38 -19.95
N PHE A 27 11.32 -8.11 -19.93
CA PHE A 27 10.46 -8.25 -18.75
C PHE A 27 9.76 -9.62 -18.81
N VAL A 28 9.98 -10.41 -17.77
CA VAL A 28 9.58 -11.82 -17.70
C VAL A 28 8.79 -12.04 -16.41
N PRO A 29 7.45 -12.12 -16.47
CA PRO A 29 6.64 -12.53 -15.33
C PRO A 29 7.04 -13.92 -14.83
N PHE A 30 6.94 -14.15 -13.52
CA PHE A 30 7.17 -15.44 -12.86
C PHE A 30 8.62 -15.98 -12.91
N GLY A 31 9.59 -15.15 -13.33
CA GLY A 31 11.01 -15.40 -13.20
C GLY A 31 11.60 -14.84 -11.89
N LEU A 32 12.78 -15.30 -11.49
CA LEU A 32 13.54 -14.77 -10.36
C LEU A 32 14.93 -14.27 -10.80
N PRO A 33 15.52 -13.30 -10.09
CA PRO A 33 16.94 -12.98 -10.21
C PRO A 33 17.82 -14.21 -9.96
N GLY A 34 18.88 -14.34 -10.74
CA GLY A 34 19.82 -15.46 -10.71
C GLY A 34 19.41 -16.66 -11.57
N GLU A 35 18.23 -16.62 -12.20
CA GLU A 35 17.78 -17.70 -13.06
C GLU A 35 18.25 -17.58 -14.50
N ARG A 36 18.45 -18.72 -15.14
CA ARG A 36 18.52 -18.82 -16.60
C ARG A 36 17.22 -19.44 -17.10
N VAL A 37 16.55 -18.75 -18.02
CA VAL A 37 15.19 -19.09 -18.46
C VAL A 37 15.08 -19.09 -19.98
N ALA A 38 14.20 -19.93 -20.49
CA ALA A 38 13.71 -19.85 -21.86
C ALA A 38 12.45 -18.97 -21.89
N ILE A 39 12.41 -17.97 -22.76
CA ILE A 39 11.31 -17.02 -22.88
C ILE A 39 10.75 -16.97 -24.29
N ARG A 40 9.47 -16.65 -24.44
CA ARG A 40 8.83 -16.35 -25.71
C ARG A 40 8.41 -14.90 -25.72
N ILE A 41 8.97 -14.10 -26.61
CA ILE A 41 8.60 -12.69 -26.76
C ILE A 41 7.12 -12.60 -27.13
N THR A 42 6.37 -11.78 -26.40
CA THR A 42 4.94 -11.53 -26.65
C THR A 42 4.70 -10.13 -27.18
N HIS A 43 5.52 -9.16 -26.79
CA HIS A 43 5.41 -7.78 -27.25
C HIS A 43 6.79 -7.14 -27.38
N GLU A 44 6.98 -6.41 -28.47
CA GLU A 44 8.23 -5.71 -28.76
C GLU A 44 8.07 -4.20 -28.74
N ARG A 45 9.07 -3.51 -28.18
CA ARG A 45 9.24 -2.06 -28.23
C ARG A 45 10.70 -1.75 -28.52
N ARG A 46 10.98 -0.50 -28.92
CA ARG A 46 12.33 -0.06 -29.31
C ARG A 46 13.41 -0.34 -28.25
N ARG A 47 13.09 -0.23 -26.96
CA ARG A 47 14.07 -0.33 -25.84
C ARG A 47 13.89 -1.56 -24.96
N PHE A 48 12.76 -2.25 -25.08
CA PHE A 48 12.44 -3.39 -24.22
C PHE A 48 11.47 -4.34 -24.89
N VAL A 49 11.39 -5.55 -24.38
CA VAL A 49 10.40 -6.55 -24.76
C VAL A 49 9.66 -7.04 -23.52
N ARG A 50 8.41 -7.46 -23.70
CA ARG A 50 7.71 -8.31 -22.73
C ARG A 50 7.72 -9.73 -23.28
N ALA A 51 7.97 -10.70 -22.40
CA ALA A 51 8.03 -12.10 -22.78
C ALA A 51 7.31 -12.97 -21.77
N ALA A 52 6.71 -14.06 -22.26
CA ALA A 52 6.19 -15.12 -21.42
C ALA A 52 7.32 -16.06 -21.04
N LEU A 53 7.35 -16.47 -19.76
CA LEU A 53 8.23 -17.54 -19.30
C LEU A 53 7.80 -18.86 -19.96
N HIS A 54 8.71 -19.48 -20.73
CA HIS A 54 8.46 -20.77 -21.38
C HIS A 54 9.01 -21.93 -20.55
N GLY A 55 10.17 -21.74 -19.91
CA GLY A 55 10.76 -22.73 -19.02
C GLY A 55 11.90 -22.15 -18.18
N VAL A 56 12.13 -22.75 -17.01
CA VAL A 56 13.26 -22.41 -16.14
C VAL A 56 14.35 -23.45 -16.35
N LEU A 57 15.49 -23.02 -16.90
CA LEU A 57 16.61 -23.92 -17.24
C LEU A 57 17.54 -24.10 -16.03
N CYS A 58 17.78 -23.03 -15.28
CA CYS A 58 18.53 -23.06 -14.03
C CYS A 58 17.73 -22.26 -12.98
N PRO A 59 17.05 -22.93 -12.04
CA PRO A 59 16.22 -22.27 -11.04
C PRO A 59 17.07 -21.60 -9.96
N SER A 60 16.54 -20.51 -9.40
CA SER A 60 17.13 -19.86 -8.23
C SER A 60 16.87 -20.72 -6.99
N LYS A 61 17.78 -20.68 -6.00
CA LYS A 61 17.57 -21.34 -4.70
C LYS A 61 16.33 -20.84 -3.97
N ALA A 62 15.88 -19.63 -4.28
CA ALA A 62 14.68 -19.04 -3.73
C ALA A 62 13.40 -19.45 -4.48
N ARG A 63 13.46 -20.24 -5.57
CA ARG A 63 12.26 -20.68 -6.27
C ARG A 63 11.55 -21.76 -5.45
N VAL A 64 10.24 -21.60 -5.26
CA VAL A 64 9.37 -22.57 -4.60
C VAL A 64 8.17 -22.89 -5.48
N MET A 65 7.48 -24.00 -5.18
CA MET A 65 6.20 -24.31 -5.81
C MET A 65 5.12 -23.37 -5.24
N PRO A 66 4.36 -22.65 -6.09
CA PRO A 66 3.23 -21.84 -5.63
C PRO A 66 2.19 -22.68 -4.88
N MET A 67 1.65 -22.14 -3.79
CA MET A 67 0.57 -22.79 -3.05
C MET A 67 -0.77 -22.75 -3.82
N CYS A 68 -1.03 -21.67 -4.56
CA CYS A 68 -2.29 -21.49 -5.27
C CYS A 68 -2.29 -22.22 -6.62
N PRO A 69 -3.29 -23.10 -6.88
CA PRO A 69 -3.39 -23.79 -8.18
C PRO A 69 -3.76 -22.85 -9.33
N HIS A 70 -4.25 -21.65 -9.02
CA HIS A 70 -4.57 -20.62 -10.02
C HIS A 70 -3.40 -19.68 -10.31
N PHE A 71 -2.26 -19.83 -9.61
CA PHE A 71 -1.08 -19.00 -9.81
C PHE A 71 -0.58 -19.10 -11.25
N THR A 72 -0.03 -18.01 -11.79
CA THR A 72 0.29 -17.75 -13.22
C THR A 72 -0.88 -17.39 -14.13
N ARG A 73 -2.11 -17.87 -13.86
CA ARG A 73 -3.33 -17.45 -14.60
C ARG A 73 -4.03 -16.28 -13.92
N CYS A 74 -4.31 -16.40 -12.63
CA CYS A 74 -4.93 -15.36 -11.81
C CYS A 74 -4.02 -14.12 -11.70
N GLY A 75 -4.57 -12.92 -11.92
CA GLY A 75 -3.85 -11.65 -11.82
C GLY A 75 -3.61 -11.14 -10.39
N GLY A 76 -4.04 -11.87 -9.36
CA GLY A 76 -4.03 -11.38 -7.97
C GLY A 76 -2.67 -11.44 -7.25
N CYS A 77 -1.81 -12.42 -7.55
CA CYS A 77 -0.51 -12.61 -6.88
C CYS A 77 0.65 -12.52 -7.88
N ASP A 78 1.78 -11.96 -7.44
CA ASP A 78 2.99 -11.81 -8.26
C ASP A 78 4.02 -12.90 -7.96
N TRP A 79 4.19 -13.27 -6.69
CA TRP A 79 5.45 -13.84 -6.18
C TRP A 79 5.31 -15.15 -5.40
N GLN A 80 4.21 -15.90 -5.53
CA GLN A 80 4.07 -17.20 -4.82
C GLN A 80 5.14 -18.24 -5.21
N HIS A 81 5.81 -18.05 -6.34
CA HIS A 81 6.91 -18.88 -6.80
C HIS A 81 8.27 -18.48 -6.18
N ILE A 82 8.29 -17.49 -5.28
CA ILE A 82 9.46 -16.99 -4.56
C ILE A 82 9.31 -17.35 -3.08
N ALA A 83 10.34 -17.96 -2.50
CA ALA A 83 10.43 -18.25 -1.07
C ALA A 83 10.20 -16.96 -0.27
N TYR A 84 9.37 -17.06 0.78
CA TYR A 84 8.89 -15.88 1.47
C TYR A 84 9.99 -14.96 2.04
N PRO A 85 11.07 -15.47 2.68
CA PRO A 85 12.19 -14.61 3.11
C PRO A 85 12.79 -13.78 1.97
N ALA A 86 12.95 -14.37 0.78
CA ALA A 86 13.46 -13.65 -0.38
C ALA A 86 12.48 -12.58 -0.87
N GLN A 87 11.15 -12.76 -0.72
CA GLN A 87 10.18 -11.69 -1.05
C GLN A 87 10.43 -10.45 -0.19
N VAL A 88 10.70 -10.63 1.10
CA VAL A 88 10.97 -9.54 2.06
C VAL A 88 12.26 -8.80 1.70
N ASP A 89 13.30 -9.53 1.34
CA ASP A 89 14.56 -8.95 0.86
C ASP A 89 14.37 -8.16 -0.44
N PHE A 90 13.61 -8.71 -1.39
CA PHE A 90 13.31 -8.02 -2.64
C PHE A 90 12.50 -6.75 -2.44
N LYS A 91 11.53 -6.73 -1.51
CA LYS A 91 10.80 -5.51 -1.15
C LYS A 91 11.72 -4.42 -0.61
N THR A 92 12.65 -4.81 0.27
CA THR A 92 13.68 -3.90 0.78
C THR A 92 14.52 -3.31 -0.36
N GLY A 93 14.99 -4.16 -1.28
CA GLY A 93 15.76 -3.74 -2.45
C GLY A 93 15.00 -2.80 -3.38
N LEU A 94 13.73 -3.09 -3.66
CA LEU A 94 12.88 -2.24 -4.50
C LEU A 94 12.69 -0.85 -3.91
N VAL A 95 12.42 -0.74 -2.60
CA VAL A 95 12.29 0.56 -1.92
C VAL A 95 13.61 1.33 -2.01
N ARG A 96 14.76 0.69 -1.73
CA ARG A 96 16.08 1.30 -1.88
C ARG A 96 16.30 1.87 -3.27
N GLU A 97 16.01 1.07 -4.30
CA GLU A 97 16.21 1.46 -5.69
C GLU A 97 15.34 2.67 -6.07
N GLN A 98 14.07 2.70 -5.66
CA GLN A 98 13.18 3.82 -5.97
C GLN A 98 13.62 5.12 -5.27
N LEU A 99 14.01 5.04 -3.99
CA LEU A 99 14.52 6.19 -3.24
C LEU A 99 15.82 6.74 -3.85
N HIS A 100 16.72 5.85 -4.27
CA HIS A 100 17.95 6.24 -4.95
C HIS A 100 17.67 6.87 -6.32
N ARG A 101 16.93 6.18 -7.20
CA ARG A 101 16.76 6.59 -8.60
C ARG A 101 15.79 7.76 -8.79
N LEU A 102 14.66 7.76 -8.09
CA LEU A 102 13.61 8.77 -8.25
C LEU A 102 13.69 9.86 -7.17
N GLY A 103 14.07 9.48 -5.96
CA GLY A 103 14.22 10.42 -4.85
C GLY A 103 15.56 11.15 -4.84
N GLY A 104 16.57 10.64 -5.57
CA GLY A 104 17.93 11.17 -5.52
C GLY A 104 18.58 11.00 -4.14
N ILE A 105 18.13 10.03 -3.35
CA ILE A 105 18.61 9.78 -1.99
C ILE A 105 19.62 8.63 -2.06
N ALA A 106 20.92 8.96 -2.11
CA ALA A 106 21.98 7.99 -2.34
C ALA A 106 22.05 6.91 -1.25
N ASP A 107 21.99 7.33 0.01
CA ASP A 107 22.01 6.45 1.19
C ASP A 107 20.80 6.74 2.09
N PRO A 108 19.61 6.19 1.77
CA PRO A 108 18.44 6.40 2.61
C PRO A 108 18.61 5.63 3.93
N PRO A 109 18.10 6.16 5.06
CA PRO A 109 18.07 5.47 6.36
C PRO A 109 17.01 4.34 6.36
N LEU A 110 17.22 3.37 5.46
CA LEU A 110 16.31 2.29 5.12
C LEU A 110 16.59 1.08 6.00
N ARG A 111 15.56 0.67 6.73
CA ARG A 111 15.56 -0.58 7.50
C ARG A 111 15.09 -1.76 6.64
N PRO A 112 15.45 -3.01 7.01
CA PRO A 112 14.91 -4.21 6.38
C PRO A 112 13.37 -4.22 6.44
N CYS A 113 12.73 -4.70 5.37
CA CYS A 113 11.27 -4.83 5.33
C CYS A 113 10.77 -5.70 6.48
N VAL A 114 9.74 -5.21 7.19
CA VAL A 114 9.08 -5.99 8.25
C VAL A 114 8.24 -7.08 7.58
N PRO A 115 8.48 -8.37 7.86
CA PRO A 115 7.70 -9.45 7.28
C PRO A 115 6.24 -9.39 7.76
N ALA A 116 5.32 -9.77 6.89
CA ALA A 116 3.95 -10.12 7.27
C ALA A 116 3.94 -11.22 8.33
N LEU A 117 3.06 -11.08 9.33
CA LEU A 117 2.83 -12.10 10.35
C LEU A 117 2.31 -13.41 9.76
N HIS A 118 1.50 -13.31 8.70
CA HIS A 118 1.00 -14.46 7.95
C HIS A 118 1.15 -14.22 6.45
N ALA A 119 1.83 -15.15 5.76
CA ALA A 119 2.08 -15.07 4.32
C ALA A 119 0.83 -15.44 3.47
N PHE A 120 -0.18 -16.04 4.09
CA PHE A 120 -1.45 -16.52 3.52
C PHE A 120 -2.59 -16.27 4.52
N GLY A 121 -3.84 -16.41 4.09
CA GLY A 121 -5.02 -16.22 4.97
C GLY A 121 -5.24 -14.80 5.51
N TYR A 122 -4.43 -13.82 5.11
CA TYR A 122 -4.41 -12.48 5.70
C TYR A 122 -5.47 -11.53 5.14
N ARG A 123 -5.97 -11.79 3.93
CA ARG A 123 -6.74 -10.82 3.14
C ARG A 123 -8.22 -10.83 3.51
N ASN A 124 -8.63 -9.87 4.32
CA ASN A 124 -10.00 -9.74 4.85
C ASN A 124 -11.02 -9.14 3.86
N ARG A 125 -10.61 -8.68 2.68
CA ARG A 125 -11.51 -8.16 1.64
C ARG A 125 -11.05 -8.56 0.25
N ILE A 126 -11.98 -9.12 -0.53
CA ILE A 126 -11.75 -9.66 -1.86
C ILE A 126 -12.85 -9.20 -2.80
N GLN A 127 -12.45 -8.60 -3.91
CA GLN A 127 -13.36 -8.23 -4.99
C GLN A 127 -13.14 -9.17 -6.17
N LEU A 128 -14.16 -9.93 -6.52
CA LEU A 128 -14.17 -10.86 -7.64
C LEU A 128 -14.93 -10.27 -8.82
N VAL A 129 -14.54 -10.68 -10.02
CA VAL A 129 -15.20 -10.33 -11.28
C VAL A 129 -15.99 -11.55 -11.75
N ALA A 130 -17.18 -11.32 -12.30
CA ALA A 130 -17.94 -12.38 -12.96
C ALA A 130 -17.19 -12.89 -14.19
N SER A 131 -17.17 -14.21 -14.39
CA SER A 131 -16.64 -14.82 -15.62
C SER A 131 -17.62 -14.68 -16.78
N ASP A 132 -17.10 -14.43 -17.99
CA ASP A 132 -17.92 -14.20 -19.20
C ASP A 132 -18.81 -15.41 -19.56
N ASP A 133 -18.35 -16.61 -19.23
CA ASP A 133 -19.04 -17.90 -19.45
C ASP A 133 -19.98 -18.30 -18.31
N SER A 134 -20.22 -17.40 -17.34
CA SER A 134 -20.96 -17.71 -16.11
C SER A 134 -20.39 -18.88 -15.31
N ALA A 135 -19.11 -19.25 -15.50
CA ALA A 135 -18.44 -20.31 -14.73
C ALA A 135 -18.13 -19.90 -13.27
N GLY A 136 -18.67 -18.78 -12.80
CA GLY A 136 -18.53 -18.29 -11.43
C GLY A 136 -17.75 -16.99 -11.33
N TRP A 137 -17.09 -16.84 -10.18
CA TRP A 137 -16.38 -15.63 -9.78
C TRP A 137 -14.87 -15.85 -9.82
N GLY A 138 -14.13 -14.80 -10.18
CA GLY A 138 -12.69 -14.93 -10.36
C GLY A 138 -11.93 -13.62 -10.38
N TYR A 139 -10.68 -13.71 -10.82
CA TYR A 139 -9.84 -12.55 -11.08
C TYR A 139 -9.46 -12.48 -12.55
N ARG A 140 -9.33 -11.27 -13.07
CA ARG A 140 -8.79 -11.07 -14.42
C ARG A 140 -7.36 -11.59 -14.51
N MET A 141 -7.02 -12.23 -15.62
CA MET A 141 -5.65 -12.60 -15.91
C MET A 141 -4.81 -11.34 -16.15
N ARG A 142 -3.49 -11.44 -15.99
CA ARG A 142 -2.58 -10.30 -16.16
C ARG A 142 -2.69 -9.73 -17.57
N HIS A 143 -2.94 -8.43 -17.65
CA HIS A 143 -3.01 -7.68 -18.92
C HIS A 143 -4.08 -8.17 -19.91
N THR A 144 -5.13 -8.85 -19.42
CA THR A 144 -6.27 -9.25 -20.25
C THR A 144 -7.60 -8.92 -19.54
N HIS A 145 -8.70 -9.05 -20.28
CA HIS A 145 -10.06 -8.99 -19.73
C HIS A 145 -10.59 -10.36 -19.30
N THR A 146 -9.92 -11.44 -19.72
CA THR A 146 -10.29 -12.82 -19.40
C THR A 146 -10.23 -13.08 -17.90
N VAL A 147 -11.28 -13.68 -17.36
CA VAL A 147 -11.36 -14.04 -15.94
C VAL A 147 -10.87 -15.48 -15.73
N THR A 148 -10.12 -15.71 -14.66
CA THR A 148 -9.84 -17.05 -14.14
C THR A 148 -10.81 -17.33 -13.00
N PRO A 149 -11.82 -18.20 -13.19
CA PRO A 149 -12.69 -18.64 -12.10
C PRO A 149 -11.86 -19.29 -10.97
N ILE A 150 -12.25 -19.02 -9.74
CA ILE A 150 -11.61 -19.59 -8.55
C ILE A 150 -12.67 -20.15 -7.60
N GLN A 151 -12.33 -21.22 -6.89
CA GLN A 151 -13.15 -21.77 -5.81
C GLN A 151 -12.59 -21.41 -4.43
N ALA A 152 -11.30 -21.09 -4.37
CA ALA A 152 -10.62 -20.65 -3.17
C ALA A 152 -9.44 -19.73 -3.52
N CYS A 153 -9.07 -18.89 -2.58
CA CYS A 153 -7.94 -17.99 -2.67
C CYS A 153 -7.07 -18.20 -1.40
N PRO A 154 -5.85 -18.77 -1.51
CA PRO A 154 -5.03 -19.06 -0.33
C PRO A 154 -4.63 -17.84 0.49
N ILE A 155 -4.61 -16.63 -0.09
CA ILE A 155 -4.36 -15.40 0.66
C ILE A 155 -5.60 -14.93 1.44
N ALA A 156 -6.77 -15.49 1.19
CA ALA A 156 -8.01 -15.23 1.92
C ALA A 156 -8.14 -16.19 3.11
N PRO A 157 -8.74 -15.74 4.23
CA PRO A 157 -9.07 -16.63 5.34
C PRO A 157 -10.13 -17.66 4.93
N PRO A 158 -10.21 -18.82 5.62
CA PRO A 158 -11.18 -19.87 5.32
C PRO A 158 -12.63 -19.39 5.26
N ALA A 159 -13.03 -18.47 6.14
CA ALA A 159 -14.38 -17.91 6.18
C ALA A 159 -14.76 -17.20 4.86
N LEU A 160 -13.82 -16.50 4.21
CA LEU A 160 -14.07 -15.92 2.90
C LEU A 160 -14.06 -16.97 1.80
N ASN A 161 -13.20 -17.98 1.87
CA ASN A 161 -13.18 -19.08 0.90
C ASN A 161 -14.52 -19.86 0.88
N THR A 162 -15.19 -20.00 2.02
CA THR A 162 -16.55 -20.55 2.07
C THR A 162 -17.53 -19.70 1.26
N LEU A 163 -17.48 -18.37 1.36
CA LEU A 163 -18.30 -17.49 0.53
C LEU A 163 -17.93 -17.57 -0.95
N ILE A 164 -16.63 -17.59 -1.29
CA ILE A 164 -16.17 -17.72 -2.69
C ILE A 164 -16.75 -18.97 -3.34
N ALA A 165 -16.73 -20.10 -2.64
CA ALA A 165 -17.19 -21.39 -3.16
C ALA A 165 -18.71 -21.48 -3.32
N THR A 166 -19.49 -20.74 -2.53
CA THR A 166 -20.97 -20.83 -2.51
C THR A 166 -21.68 -19.63 -3.11
N LEU A 167 -20.95 -18.56 -3.47
CA LEU A 167 -21.55 -17.35 -4.01
C LEU A 167 -22.20 -17.63 -5.37
N PRO A 168 -23.52 -17.46 -5.51
CA PRO A 168 -24.19 -17.67 -6.78
C PRO A 168 -23.73 -16.64 -7.81
N THR A 169 -23.74 -17.02 -9.08
CA THR A 169 -23.55 -16.07 -10.19
C THR A 169 -24.70 -15.06 -10.21
N ALA A 170 -24.41 -13.82 -10.56
CA ALA A 170 -25.41 -12.75 -10.66
C ALA A 170 -25.07 -11.81 -11.82
N ASN A 171 -26.07 -11.07 -12.30
CA ASN A 171 -25.90 -10.04 -13.33
C ASN A 171 -25.29 -8.75 -12.73
N VAL A 172 -24.12 -8.87 -12.11
CA VAL A 172 -23.34 -7.75 -11.58
C VAL A 172 -21.88 -7.93 -11.97
N ALA A 173 -21.19 -6.83 -12.24
CA ALA A 173 -19.81 -6.87 -12.70
C ALA A 173 -18.84 -7.41 -11.63
N PHE A 174 -19.15 -7.19 -10.35
CA PHE A 174 -18.28 -7.53 -9.25
C PHE A 174 -19.05 -8.07 -8.04
N ALA A 175 -18.43 -8.99 -7.33
CA ALA A 175 -18.81 -9.38 -5.98
C ALA A 175 -17.71 -8.98 -5.00
N ASP A 176 -18.06 -8.19 -3.98
CA ASP A 176 -17.13 -7.79 -2.94
C ASP A 176 -17.43 -8.60 -1.68
N LEU A 177 -16.42 -9.25 -1.15
CA LEU A 177 -16.49 -10.14 0.01
C LEU A 177 -15.61 -9.58 1.10
N ARG A 178 -16.15 -9.45 2.30
CA ARG A 178 -15.44 -8.83 3.41
C ARG A 178 -15.64 -9.57 4.71
N LEU A 179 -14.58 -9.70 5.49
CA LEU A 179 -14.59 -10.28 6.82
C LEU A 179 -14.60 -9.16 7.88
N PHE A 180 -15.66 -9.13 8.68
CA PHE A 180 -15.78 -8.34 9.90
C PHE A 180 -15.55 -9.22 11.13
N ASP A 181 -15.45 -8.61 12.31
CA ASP A 181 -15.27 -9.31 13.58
C ASP A 181 -16.38 -10.32 13.87
N ASP A 182 -17.59 -10.10 13.37
CA ASP A 182 -18.76 -10.96 13.55
C ASP A 182 -19.03 -11.91 12.37
N GLY A 183 -18.19 -11.88 11.33
CA GLY A 183 -18.25 -12.84 10.23
C GLY A 183 -18.10 -12.25 8.83
N PRO A 184 -18.03 -13.13 7.81
CA PRO A 184 -17.88 -12.73 6.42
C PRO A 184 -19.21 -12.31 5.80
N ARG A 185 -19.19 -11.33 4.89
CA ARG A 185 -20.37 -10.79 4.19
C ARG A 185 -20.05 -10.50 2.74
N VAL A 186 -21.06 -10.59 1.89
CA VAL A 186 -21.04 -9.97 0.56
C VAL A 186 -21.45 -8.50 0.72
N VAL A 187 -20.73 -7.58 0.11
CA VAL A 187 -21.01 -6.13 0.16
C VAL A 187 -21.06 -5.55 -1.26
N GLY A 188 -21.56 -4.34 -1.40
CA GLY A 188 -21.73 -3.67 -2.68
C GLY A 188 -23.00 -4.07 -3.42
N ALA A 189 -22.89 -4.13 -4.75
CA ALA A 189 -24.04 -4.22 -5.66
C ALA A 189 -24.62 -5.64 -5.86
N HIS A 190 -24.03 -6.68 -5.25
CA HIS A 190 -24.47 -8.05 -5.47
C HIS A 190 -25.89 -8.30 -4.91
N PRO A 191 -26.76 -9.10 -5.55
CA PRO A 191 -28.14 -9.33 -5.07
C PRO A 191 -28.21 -9.95 -3.66
N HIS A 192 -27.19 -10.72 -3.28
CA HIS A 192 -27.04 -11.29 -1.94
C HIS A 192 -26.16 -10.43 -1.00
N ALA A 193 -25.90 -9.17 -1.36
CA ALA A 193 -25.11 -8.26 -0.53
C ALA A 193 -25.85 -7.93 0.77
N LEU A 194 -25.17 -8.17 1.88
CA LEU A 194 -25.54 -7.68 3.19
C LEU A 194 -24.68 -6.42 3.41
N ASN A 195 -25.17 -5.29 2.90
CA ASN A 195 -24.54 -3.97 3.00
C ASN A 195 -24.66 -3.37 4.42
N THR A 196 -24.52 -4.24 5.42
CA THR A 196 -24.48 -3.88 6.82
C THR A 196 -23.06 -3.49 7.17
N ASP A 197 -22.93 -2.33 7.81
CA ASP A 197 -21.66 -1.90 8.38
C ASP A 197 -21.22 -2.88 9.47
N GLY A 198 -19.92 -2.92 9.73
CA GLY A 198 -19.37 -3.87 10.68
C GLY A 198 -18.26 -3.27 11.51
N THR A 199 -17.66 -4.13 12.31
CA THR A 199 -16.48 -3.79 13.10
C THR A 199 -15.27 -4.57 12.61
N ILE A 200 -14.11 -3.94 12.58
CA ILE A 200 -12.82 -4.61 12.42
C ILE A 200 -11.89 -4.22 13.57
N THR A 201 -11.34 -5.22 14.25
CA THR A 201 -10.42 -5.03 15.38
C THR A 201 -8.94 -5.10 14.93
N LEU A 202 -8.15 -4.12 15.37
CA LEU A 202 -6.69 -4.04 15.22
C LEU A 202 -6.05 -3.95 16.61
N GLY A 203 -5.52 -5.05 17.12
CA GLY A 203 -5.03 -5.13 18.50
C GLY A 203 -6.10 -4.70 19.50
N ARG A 204 -5.85 -3.59 20.20
CA ARG A 204 -6.81 -2.99 21.16
C ARG A 204 -7.83 -2.04 20.54
N TRP A 205 -7.64 -1.62 19.29
CA TRP A 205 -8.51 -0.63 18.65
C TRP A 205 -9.61 -1.31 17.84
N ARG A 206 -10.84 -0.91 18.08
CA ARG A 206 -12.03 -1.48 17.46
C ARG A 206 -12.67 -0.45 16.54
N TYR A 207 -12.57 -0.64 15.22
CA TYR A 207 -13.05 0.32 14.23
C TYR A 207 -14.42 -0.06 13.71
N PHE A 208 -15.37 0.86 13.77
CA PHE A 208 -16.55 0.84 12.91
C PHE A 208 -16.13 1.11 11.47
N VAL A 209 -16.51 0.22 10.57
CA VAL A 209 -16.10 0.27 9.17
C VAL A 209 -17.34 0.06 8.30
N PRO A 210 -17.71 1.06 7.48
CA PRO A 210 -18.81 0.91 6.55
C PRO A 210 -18.56 -0.22 5.56
N ALA A 211 -19.62 -0.90 5.14
CA ALA A 211 -19.54 -2.09 4.29
C ALA A 211 -18.60 -1.90 3.09
N GLU A 212 -18.77 -0.78 2.39
CA GLU A 212 -18.09 -0.47 1.13
C GLU A 212 -16.80 0.36 1.32
N ALA A 213 -16.65 1.04 2.47
CA ALA A 213 -15.55 1.95 2.73
C ALA A 213 -14.20 1.22 2.77
N PHE A 214 -13.13 1.90 2.36
CA PHE A 214 -11.78 1.34 2.44
C PHE A 214 -11.37 1.05 3.90
N PHE A 215 -10.65 -0.06 4.08
CA PHE A 215 -9.89 -0.37 5.28
C PHE A 215 -8.74 -1.30 4.88
N GLN A 216 -7.71 -1.36 5.72
CA GLN A 216 -6.55 -2.20 5.46
C GLN A 216 -6.95 -3.68 5.34
N VAL A 217 -6.54 -4.31 4.25
CA VAL A 217 -6.96 -5.69 3.91
C VAL A 217 -6.21 -6.75 4.70
N ASN A 218 -5.08 -6.39 5.30
CA ASN A 218 -4.29 -7.23 6.18
C ASN A 218 -4.31 -6.59 7.58
N THR A 219 -5.28 -6.96 8.41
CA THR A 219 -5.49 -6.33 9.73
C THR A 219 -4.32 -6.55 10.67
N ALA A 220 -3.75 -7.75 10.67
CA ALA A 220 -2.59 -8.07 11.47
C ALA A 220 -1.40 -7.14 11.15
N MET A 221 -1.15 -6.87 9.86
CA MET A 221 -0.10 -5.93 9.46
C MET A 221 -0.52 -4.45 9.53
N ALA A 222 -1.82 -4.14 9.47
CA ALA A 222 -2.31 -2.79 9.71
C ALA A 222 -2.04 -2.34 11.15
N GLU A 223 -2.15 -3.23 12.12
CA GLU A 223 -1.74 -2.96 13.50
C GLU A 223 -0.24 -2.64 13.57
N VAL A 224 0.60 -3.47 12.94
CA VAL A 224 2.05 -3.23 12.87
C VAL A 224 2.37 -1.89 12.20
N LEU A 225 1.65 -1.54 11.12
CA LEU A 225 1.77 -0.24 10.44
C LEU A 225 1.46 0.93 11.37
N VAL A 226 0.32 0.89 12.08
CA VAL A 226 -0.07 1.91 13.05
C VAL A 226 0.97 2.03 14.15
N MET A 227 1.41 0.90 14.72
CA MET A 227 2.41 0.89 15.78
C MET A 227 3.74 1.46 15.31
N GLU A 228 4.17 1.14 14.10
CA GLU A 228 5.40 1.69 13.52
C GLU A 228 5.30 3.19 13.26
N ALA A 229 4.18 3.66 12.70
CA ALA A 229 3.93 5.09 12.48
C ALA A 229 3.96 5.88 13.80
N LEU A 230 3.30 5.38 14.85
CA LEU A 230 3.34 5.99 16.18
C LEU A 230 4.74 5.96 16.79
N ARG A 231 5.48 4.85 16.61
CA ARG A 231 6.83 4.69 17.16
C ARG A 231 7.82 5.67 16.53
N VAL A 232 7.77 5.88 15.21
CA VAL A 232 8.66 6.85 14.54
C VAL A 232 8.19 8.30 14.70
N LEU A 233 6.89 8.51 14.96
CA LEU A 233 6.37 9.83 15.26
C LEU A 233 6.78 10.29 16.67
N ASP A 234 6.75 9.36 17.62
CA ASP A 234 6.99 9.57 19.05
C ASP A 234 6.07 10.66 19.65
N PRO A 235 4.73 10.47 19.60
CA PRO A 235 3.75 11.50 19.95
C PRO A 235 3.82 11.89 21.44
N GLN A 236 3.75 13.19 21.71
CA GLN A 236 3.76 13.72 23.08
C GLN A 236 2.37 14.21 23.50
N PRO A 237 2.03 14.13 24.81
CA PRO A 237 0.70 14.52 25.33
C PRO A 237 0.25 15.95 25.02
N THR A 238 1.19 16.87 24.79
CA THR A 238 0.88 18.29 24.52
C THR A 238 0.69 18.59 23.03
N TRP A 239 0.93 17.63 22.15
CA TRP A 239 0.98 17.89 20.71
C TRP A 239 -0.38 18.08 20.07
N ARG A 240 -0.39 18.90 19.01
CA ARG A 240 -1.48 18.96 18.03
C ARG A 240 -1.02 18.28 16.75
N VAL A 241 -1.78 17.29 16.28
CA VAL A 241 -1.40 16.44 15.14
C VAL A 241 -2.42 16.55 14.01
N LEU A 242 -1.93 16.71 12.79
CA LEU A 242 -2.75 16.55 11.58
C LEU A 242 -2.70 15.09 11.11
N ASP A 243 -3.85 14.52 10.76
CA ASP A 243 -3.95 13.23 10.07
C ASP A 243 -4.61 13.46 8.70
N LEU A 244 -3.81 13.49 7.64
CA LEU A 244 -4.25 13.77 6.28
C LEU A 244 -4.54 12.47 5.54
N TYR A 245 -5.69 12.42 4.84
CA TYR A 245 -6.23 11.20 4.24
C TYR A 245 -6.57 10.17 5.31
N CYS A 246 -7.20 10.62 6.40
CA CYS A 246 -7.34 9.81 7.61
C CYS A 246 -8.27 8.59 7.45
N GLY A 247 -9.03 8.51 6.34
CA GLY A 247 -9.98 7.43 6.10
C GLY A 247 -10.97 7.31 7.25
N VAL A 248 -11.14 6.10 7.78
CA VAL A 248 -12.00 5.83 8.94
C VAL A 248 -11.37 6.20 10.30
N GLY A 249 -10.25 6.93 10.29
CA GLY A 249 -9.51 7.34 11.49
C GLY A 249 -8.45 6.33 11.95
N LEU A 250 -7.81 5.61 11.01
CA LEU A 250 -6.84 4.54 11.29
C LEU A 250 -5.68 5.02 12.18
N PHE A 251 -5.12 6.19 11.90
CA PHE A 251 -4.09 6.83 12.73
C PHE A 251 -4.72 7.82 13.72
N THR A 252 -5.81 8.49 13.35
CA THR A 252 -6.49 9.51 14.16
C THR A 252 -6.82 8.99 15.55
N ARG A 253 -7.46 7.81 15.65
CA ARG A 253 -7.90 7.25 16.93
C ARG A 253 -6.70 6.92 17.86
N PRO A 254 -5.70 6.13 17.44
CA PRO A 254 -4.51 5.88 18.25
C PRO A 254 -3.74 7.14 18.67
N LEU A 255 -3.71 8.16 17.80
CA LEU A 255 -3.08 9.44 18.12
C LEU A 255 -3.86 10.20 19.19
N ALA A 256 -5.19 10.26 19.07
CA ALA A 256 -6.06 11.00 19.97
C ALA A 256 -6.10 10.45 21.41
N GLU A 257 -5.65 9.20 21.60
CA GLU A 257 -5.41 8.60 22.92
C GLU A 257 -4.09 9.08 23.57
N ARG A 258 -3.21 9.78 22.83
CA ARG A 258 -1.83 10.09 23.25
C ARG A 258 -1.45 11.56 23.18
N VAL A 259 -2.21 12.38 22.45
CA VAL A 259 -1.87 13.80 22.20
C VAL A 259 -3.02 14.71 22.60
N ALA A 260 -2.75 16.00 22.73
CA ALA A 260 -3.73 16.99 23.18
C ALA A 260 -4.87 17.18 22.17
N TYR A 261 -4.57 17.05 20.87
CA TYR A 261 -5.55 17.24 19.82
C TYR A 261 -5.14 16.59 18.50
N VAL A 262 -6.09 15.97 17.81
CA VAL A 262 -5.91 15.49 16.43
C VAL A 262 -6.96 16.10 15.51
N LEU A 263 -6.55 16.55 14.33
CA LEU A 263 -7.47 16.89 13.26
C LEU A 263 -7.24 15.95 12.07
N GLY A 264 -8.24 15.09 11.82
CA GLY A 264 -8.32 14.25 10.63
C GLY A 264 -8.91 15.01 9.44
N VAL A 265 -8.44 14.73 8.23
CA VAL A 265 -9.02 15.25 6.97
C VAL A 265 -9.28 14.11 6.01
N GLU A 266 -10.53 13.97 5.58
CA GLU A 266 -10.98 12.94 4.64
C GLU A 266 -12.11 13.49 3.76
N ARG A 267 -12.14 13.08 2.49
CA ARG A 267 -13.15 13.51 1.50
C ARG A 267 -14.29 12.51 1.32
N ASP A 268 -14.03 11.23 1.55
CA ASP A 268 -15.02 10.18 1.37
C ASP A 268 -16.06 10.23 2.51
N ALA A 269 -17.32 10.48 2.14
CA ALA A 269 -18.38 10.68 3.12
C ALA A 269 -18.63 9.44 4.00
N ALA A 270 -18.44 8.22 3.47
CA ALA A 270 -18.60 7.00 4.27
C ALA A 270 -17.47 6.87 5.29
N ALA A 271 -16.23 7.11 4.86
CA ALA A 271 -15.06 7.12 5.73
C ALA A 271 -15.16 8.21 6.81
N VAL A 272 -15.60 9.42 6.48
CA VAL A 272 -15.82 10.52 7.45
C VAL A 272 -16.85 10.13 8.51
N ARG A 273 -18.01 9.57 8.12
CA ARG A 273 -19.03 9.09 9.08
C ARG A 273 -18.43 8.05 10.03
N ALA A 274 -17.61 7.14 9.50
CA ALA A 274 -16.94 6.13 10.30
C ALA A 274 -15.91 6.74 11.24
N ALA A 275 -15.09 7.68 10.75
CA ALA A 275 -14.08 8.37 11.52
C ALA A 275 -14.69 9.12 12.71
N HIS A 276 -15.77 9.88 12.51
CA HIS A 276 -16.49 10.54 13.60
C HIS A 276 -16.94 9.55 14.69
N ARG A 277 -17.46 8.38 14.30
CA ARG A 277 -17.85 7.33 15.25
C ARG A 277 -16.63 6.71 15.95
N ASN A 278 -15.55 6.51 15.23
CA ASN A 278 -14.34 5.86 15.74
C ASN A 278 -13.54 6.72 16.71
N VAL A 279 -13.68 8.04 16.62
CA VAL A 279 -13.00 9.00 17.50
C VAL A 279 -13.94 9.66 18.51
N ALA A 280 -15.21 9.25 18.56
CA ALA A 280 -16.19 9.80 19.49
C ALA A 280 -15.70 9.67 20.94
N GLY A 281 -15.72 10.79 21.66
CA GLY A 281 -15.23 10.87 23.05
C GLY A 281 -13.72 11.07 23.20
N LEU A 282 -12.96 11.16 22.09
CA LEU A 282 -11.53 11.50 22.11
C LEU A 282 -11.32 12.98 21.76
N ALA A 283 -10.13 13.50 22.05
CA ALA A 283 -9.71 14.85 21.66
C ALA A 283 -9.36 14.93 20.17
N ALA A 284 -10.33 14.65 19.30
CA ALA A 284 -10.16 14.65 17.86
C ALA A 284 -11.35 15.24 17.11
N GLU A 285 -11.06 15.94 16.01
CA GLU A 285 -12.04 16.39 15.01
C GLU A 285 -11.73 15.75 13.66
N VAL A 286 -12.74 15.60 12.81
CA VAL A 286 -12.59 15.15 11.43
C VAL A 286 -13.25 16.16 10.51
N TRP A 287 -12.49 16.67 9.52
CA TRP A 287 -13.02 17.53 8.47
C TRP A 287 -13.34 16.71 7.22
N ALA A 288 -14.59 16.82 6.77
CA ALA A 288 -15.03 16.37 5.46
C ALA A 288 -14.51 17.33 4.37
N ALA A 289 -13.36 17.05 3.78
CA ALA A 289 -12.73 17.90 2.77
C ALA A 289 -11.69 17.16 1.94
N ASP A 290 -11.46 17.63 0.71
CA ASP A 290 -10.21 17.31 0.01
C ASP A 290 -9.01 17.88 0.80
N VAL A 291 -7.94 17.11 0.93
CA VAL A 291 -6.73 17.52 1.68
C VAL A 291 -6.13 18.81 1.13
N GLY A 292 -6.10 18.98 -0.20
CA GLY A 292 -5.61 20.20 -0.82
C GLY A 292 -6.45 21.42 -0.45
N GLU A 293 -7.77 21.28 -0.42
CA GLU A 293 -8.70 22.32 0.00
C GLU A 293 -8.59 22.63 1.50
N ALA A 294 -8.54 21.59 2.35
CA ALA A 294 -8.35 21.74 3.78
C ALA A 294 -7.07 22.52 4.10
N LEU A 295 -5.94 22.14 3.47
CA LEU A 295 -4.64 22.81 3.61
C LEU A 295 -4.62 24.27 3.14
N ALA A 296 -5.61 24.69 2.34
CA ALA A 296 -5.77 26.08 1.94
C ALA A 296 -6.50 26.94 2.98
N ARG A 297 -7.22 26.32 3.93
CA ARG A 297 -8.06 27.03 4.90
C ARG A 297 -7.19 27.85 5.87
N PRO A 298 -7.50 29.15 6.10
CA PRO A 298 -6.77 29.98 7.06
C PRO A 298 -6.75 29.40 8.48
N ALA A 299 -7.78 28.65 8.86
CA ALA A 299 -7.88 28.00 10.17
C ALA A 299 -6.67 27.08 10.47
N LEU A 300 -6.15 26.34 9.49
CA LEU A 300 -4.98 25.48 9.70
C LEU A 300 -3.70 26.27 9.95
N ARG A 301 -3.58 27.48 9.40
CA ARG A 301 -2.42 28.35 9.59
C ARG A 301 -2.43 29.08 10.94
N ARG A 302 -3.59 29.19 11.57
CA ARG A 302 -3.74 29.81 12.91
C ARG A 302 -3.40 28.85 14.05
N VAL A 303 -3.22 27.58 13.75
CA VAL A 303 -2.84 26.54 14.72
C VAL A 303 -1.38 26.17 14.50
N ARG A 304 -0.62 26.09 15.59
CA ARG A 304 0.71 25.47 15.57
C ARG A 304 0.55 23.95 15.64
N TRP A 305 0.99 23.26 14.60
CA TRP A 305 0.98 21.80 14.52
C TRP A 305 2.37 21.25 14.88
N ASP A 306 2.41 20.25 15.74
CA ASP A 306 3.66 19.62 16.17
C ASP A 306 4.07 18.46 15.25
N ALA A 307 3.07 17.86 14.59
CA ALA A 307 3.25 16.73 13.69
C ALA A 307 2.14 16.61 12.64
N VAL A 308 2.45 15.91 11.56
CA VAL A 308 1.50 15.45 10.55
C VAL A 308 1.77 13.99 10.20
N VAL A 309 0.70 13.20 10.12
CA VAL A 309 0.68 11.87 9.49
C VAL A 309 -0.07 12.00 8.17
N LEU A 310 0.43 11.37 7.11
CA LEU A 310 -0.26 11.30 5.83
C LEU A 310 -0.21 9.89 5.25
N ASP A 311 -1.36 9.43 4.76
CA ASP A 311 -1.52 8.14 4.06
C ASP A 311 -2.25 8.36 2.71
N PRO A 312 -1.61 9.05 1.74
CA PRO A 312 -2.23 9.39 0.48
C PRO A 312 -2.52 8.16 -0.40
N PRO A 313 -3.39 8.29 -1.41
CA PRO A 313 -3.62 7.23 -2.39
C PRO A 313 -2.35 6.92 -3.19
N ARG A 314 -2.38 5.83 -3.98
CA ARG A 314 -1.26 5.36 -4.84
C ARG A 314 -0.61 6.43 -5.73
N ALA A 315 -1.32 7.51 -6.06
CA ALA A 315 -0.78 8.62 -6.85
C ALA A 315 0.18 9.55 -6.04
N GLY A 316 0.28 9.35 -4.73
CA GLY A 316 0.91 10.26 -3.77
C GLY A 316 0.07 11.51 -3.53
N MET A 317 0.68 12.53 -2.95
CA MET A 317 0.02 13.82 -2.77
C MET A 317 -0.10 14.58 -4.10
N ALA A 318 -1.21 15.27 -4.28
CA ALA A 318 -1.31 16.27 -5.34
C ALA A 318 -0.25 17.37 -5.12
N ARG A 319 0.42 17.82 -6.19
CA ARG A 319 1.52 18.79 -6.12
C ARG A 319 1.20 20.01 -5.26
N LEU A 320 0.03 20.61 -5.49
CA LEU A 320 -0.46 21.78 -4.77
C LEU A 320 -0.77 21.49 -3.29
N ALA A 321 -1.28 20.29 -2.96
CA ALA A 321 -1.52 19.90 -1.58
C ALA A 321 -0.19 19.76 -0.82
N LEU A 322 0.82 19.13 -1.43
CA LEU A 322 2.16 19.02 -0.86
C LEU A 322 2.84 20.39 -0.69
N ASP A 323 2.66 21.32 -1.64
CA ASP A 323 3.17 22.69 -1.50
C ASP A 323 2.53 23.43 -0.31
N ARG A 324 1.21 23.25 -0.12
CA ARG A 324 0.50 23.84 1.01
C ARG A 324 0.92 23.21 2.33
N LEU A 325 1.17 21.89 2.37
CA LEU A 325 1.72 21.21 3.55
C LEU A 325 3.10 21.74 3.91
N ILE A 326 4.00 21.86 2.93
CA ILE A 326 5.34 22.45 3.11
C ILE A 326 5.25 23.86 3.68
N ALA A 327 4.29 24.66 3.21
CA ALA A 327 4.09 26.03 3.70
C ALA A 327 3.63 26.09 5.17
N LEU A 328 3.03 25.03 5.72
CA LEU A 328 2.70 24.95 7.15
C LEU A 328 3.94 24.75 8.04
N ARG A 329 5.07 24.32 7.47
CA ARG A 329 6.33 24.06 8.18
C ARG A 329 6.16 23.20 9.44
N VAL A 330 5.33 22.15 9.34
CA VAL A 330 5.10 21.22 10.45
C VAL A 330 6.42 20.52 10.79
N PRO A 331 6.90 20.53 12.06
CA PRO A 331 8.25 20.06 12.39
C PRO A 331 8.48 18.55 12.16
N ARG A 332 7.41 17.74 12.21
CA ARG A 332 7.49 16.28 12.12
C ARG A 332 6.48 15.76 11.12
N VAL A 333 6.95 14.97 10.17
CA VAL A 333 6.13 14.35 9.12
C VAL A 333 6.32 12.85 9.19
N VAL A 334 5.23 12.10 9.29
CA VAL A 334 5.21 10.66 9.01
C VAL A 334 4.42 10.43 7.73
N TYR A 335 5.11 9.94 6.71
CA TYR A 335 4.55 9.63 5.41
C TYR A 335 4.38 8.11 5.28
N VAL A 336 3.14 7.66 5.17
CA VAL A 336 2.76 6.27 4.86
C VAL A 336 2.47 6.17 3.37
N SER A 337 2.99 5.14 2.70
CA SER A 337 2.77 4.96 1.26
C SER A 337 2.81 3.51 0.81
N CYS A 338 1.83 3.15 -0.01
CA CYS A 338 1.78 1.86 -0.71
C CYS A 338 2.50 1.84 -2.07
N ASP A 339 3.12 2.96 -2.48
CA ASP A 339 3.85 3.09 -3.74
C ASP A 339 5.20 3.82 -3.54
N PRO A 340 6.32 3.06 -3.50
CA PRO A 340 7.65 3.63 -3.29
C PRO A 340 8.10 4.66 -4.33
N ALA A 341 7.57 4.62 -5.56
CA ALA A 341 7.96 5.56 -6.60
C ALA A 341 7.34 6.94 -6.38
N THR A 342 6.05 6.99 -6.05
CA THR A 342 5.40 8.26 -5.70
C THR A 342 5.87 8.80 -4.35
N LEU A 343 6.17 7.92 -3.38
CA LEU A 343 6.85 8.30 -2.16
C LEU A 343 8.19 8.98 -2.47
N ALA A 344 9.06 8.36 -3.28
CA ALA A 344 10.36 8.93 -3.61
C ALA A 344 10.26 10.32 -4.26
N ARG A 345 9.28 10.53 -5.15
CA ARG A 345 8.96 11.84 -5.75
C ARG A 345 8.59 12.87 -4.69
N ASP A 346 7.69 12.52 -3.77
CA ASP A 346 7.17 13.46 -2.78
C ASP A 346 8.22 13.76 -1.70
N LEU A 347 9.03 12.77 -1.30
CA LEU A 347 10.18 12.94 -0.41
C LEU A 347 11.19 13.93 -0.99
N ARG A 348 11.55 13.84 -2.29
CA ARG A 348 12.48 14.80 -2.92
C ARG A 348 12.03 16.25 -2.69
N ARG A 349 10.74 16.53 -2.85
CA ARG A 349 10.18 17.88 -2.65
C ARG A 349 10.22 18.33 -1.19
N LEU A 350 9.96 17.44 -0.24
CA LEU A 350 10.10 17.72 1.19
C LEU A 350 11.57 18.02 1.53
N LEU A 351 12.51 17.23 1.00
CA LEU A 351 13.95 17.46 1.17
C LEU A 351 14.37 18.83 0.60
N ASP A 352 13.89 19.19 -0.60
CA ASP A 352 14.14 20.51 -1.20
C ASP A 352 13.58 21.67 -0.35
N ALA A 353 12.51 21.40 0.42
CA ALA A 353 11.90 22.35 1.32
C ALA A 353 12.58 22.46 2.70
N GLY A 354 13.66 21.70 2.93
CA GLY A 354 14.44 21.72 4.17
C GLY A 354 14.00 20.69 5.19
N TYR A 355 13.30 19.63 4.79
CA TYR A 355 13.13 18.46 5.65
C TYR A 355 14.33 17.52 5.54
N ALA A 356 14.66 16.81 6.61
CA ALA A 356 15.60 15.70 6.62
C ALA A 356 14.83 14.37 6.73
N LEU A 357 15.23 13.37 5.95
CA LEU A 357 14.67 12.02 6.04
C LEU A 357 15.41 11.26 7.16
N GLU A 358 14.70 10.88 8.21
CA GLU A 358 15.27 10.28 9.43
C GLU A 358 15.22 8.76 9.41
N SER A 359 14.14 8.18 8.88
CA SER A 359 14.03 6.72 8.73
C SER A 359 13.04 6.34 7.65
N VAL A 360 13.25 5.16 7.06
CA VAL A 360 12.34 4.49 6.14
C VAL A 360 12.17 3.04 6.58
N GLN A 361 10.93 2.62 6.82
CA GLN A 361 10.57 1.25 7.20
C GLN A 361 9.57 0.69 6.19
N PRO A 362 9.99 -0.24 5.32
CA PRO A 362 9.07 -1.03 4.52
C PRO A 362 8.34 -2.06 5.41
N LEU A 363 7.09 -2.36 5.09
CA LEU A 363 6.28 -3.39 5.73
C LEU A 363 5.58 -4.22 4.66
N ASP A 364 5.59 -5.53 4.84
CA ASP A 364 4.87 -6.43 3.94
C ASP A 364 3.40 -6.57 4.35
N LEU A 365 2.55 -5.64 3.93
CA LEU A 365 1.10 -5.75 4.10
C LEU A 365 0.47 -6.71 3.08
N PHE A 366 1.18 -7.05 2.00
CA PHE A 366 0.64 -7.79 0.86
C PHE A 366 1.60 -8.92 0.44
N PRO A 367 1.82 -9.93 1.30
CA PRO A 367 2.71 -11.03 0.97
C PRO A 367 2.17 -11.78 -0.25
N GLN A 368 3.07 -12.44 -1.00
CA GLN A 368 2.82 -13.04 -2.31
C GLN A 368 2.59 -12.05 -3.46
N THR A 369 2.65 -10.75 -3.19
CA THR A 369 2.57 -9.68 -4.19
C THR A 369 3.81 -8.81 -4.15
N ARG A 370 4.03 -8.02 -5.19
CA ARG A 370 5.09 -7.01 -5.25
C ARG A 370 4.84 -5.78 -4.39
N HIS A 371 3.62 -5.60 -3.89
CA HIS A 371 3.25 -4.41 -3.14
C HIS A 371 3.95 -4.38 -1.78
N VAL A 372 4.34 -3.17 -1.36
CA VAL A 372 5.03 -2.90 -0.11
C VAL A 372 4.49 -1.59 0.44
N GLU A 373 4.20 -1.58 1.73
CA GLU A 373 3.86 -0.35 2.46
C GLU A 373 5.15 0.24 3.01
N VAL A 374 5.25 1.56 3.08
CA VAL A 374 6.46 2.23 3.57
C VAL A 374 6.07 3.34 4.53
N VAL A 375 6.67 3.33 5.71
CA VAL A 375 6.61 4.42 6.69
C VAL A 375 7.91 5.20 6.62
N ALA A 376 7.85 6.48 6.26
CA ALA A 376 8.97 7.39 6.25
C ALA A 376 8.78 8.50 7.30
N ARG A 377 9.82 8.76 8.10
CA ARG A 377 9.84 9.86 9.08
C ARG A 377 10.74 10.97 8.57
N LEU A 378 10.21 12.19 8.53
CA LEU A 378 10.99 13.38 8.20
C LEU A 378 10.87 14.45 9.28
N SER A 379 11.98 15.10 9.61
CA SER A 379 12.02 16.26 10.50
C SER A 379 12.27 17.53 9.70
N LEU A 380 11.72 18.66 10.11
CA LEU A 380 12.12 19.94 9.54
C LEU A 380 13.52 20.28 10.07
N SER A 381 14.50 20.36 9.18
CA SER A 381 15.89 20.67 9.58
C SER A 381 16.01 22.13 10.04
N ASP A 382 16.63 22.33 11.21
CA ASP A 382 16.83 23.66 11.81
C ASP A 382 17.83 24.54 11.05
N ALA A 383 18.50 24.02 10.02
CA ALA A 383 19.53 24.71 9.25
C ALA A 383 19.04 25.99 8.52
N ARG A 384 17.72 26.19 8.37
CA ARG A 384 17.13 27.46 7.90
C ARG A 384 16.36 28.25 8.97
N ALA A 385 16.10 27.69 10.14
CA ALA A 385 15.47 28.42 11.24
C ALA A 385 16.42 29.45 11.88
N GLN A 386 17.74 29.23 11.77
CA GLN A 386 18.77 30.16 12.27
C GLN A 386 19.08 31.34 11.32
N ALA A 387 18.65 31.29 10.05
CA ALA A 387 18.91 32.36 9.08
C ALA A 387 17.88 33.51 9.11
N SER A 388 16.87 33.42 9.99
CA SER A 388 15.83 34.43 10.20
C SER A 388 15.70 34.82 11.68
N GLY A 389 16.83 34.93 12.38
CA GLY A 389 16.89 35.69 13.64
C GLY A 389 16.84 37.19 13.34
N PRO A 390 16.24 38.02 14.21
CA PRO A 390 16.03 39.43 13.93
C PRO A 390 17.39 40.13 13.77
N ALA A 391 17.52 40.95 12.73
CA ALA A 391 18.60 41.91 12.63
C ALA A 391 18.65 42.72 13.93
N GLN A 392 19.71 42.53 14.71
CA GLN A 392 20.00 43.35 15.87
C GLN A 392 20.22 44.78 15.37
N LYS A 393 19.47 45.71 15.99
CA LYS A 393 19.65 47.15 15.85
C LYS A 393 21.01 47.59 16.37
#